data_AF-A0A0A2MEC8-F1
#
_entry.id   AF-A0A0A2MEC8-F1
#
_cell.length_a   1.000
_cell.length_b   1.000
_cell.length_c   1.000
_cell.angle_alpha   90.00
_cell.angle_beta   90.00
_cell.angle_gamma   90.00
#
_symmetry.space_group_name_H-M   'P 1'
#
loop_
_entity.id
_entity.type
_entity.pdbx_description
1 polymer ?
#
loop_
_entity_poly.entity_id
_entity_poly.type
_entity_poly.pdbx_seq_one_letter_code
_entity_poly.pdbx_strand_id
1 'polypeptide(L)'
;MKRIFLIILLLLLSVNFGYKAIRYLSFGKTTGKVVAFEFFTSKVVTRSRSGGENVSYETYRTPIVEAQIKGTTKRFTREDWDNRYLGLDSNDKVTVLIDEKTDELYLNSLFLFWFTERDLLYGLLILIFGTMLLGLVLPERKPKIRTWK
;
A
#
# COMPACT_ATOMS: atom_id res chain seq x y z
N MET A 1 -3.74 -29.45 7.94
CA MET A 1 -2.70 -28.56 7.36
C MET A 1 -3.25 -27.20 6.91
N LYS A 2 -4.24 -27.11 6.00
CA LYS A 2 -4.76 -25.81 5.50
C LYS A 2 -5.25 -24.83 6.59
N ARG A 3 -5.91 -25.32 7.64
CA ARG A 3 -6.38 -24.50 8.79
C ARG A 3 -5.23 -23.90 9.60
N ILE A 4 -4.18 -24.69 9.88
CA ILE A 4 -3.01 -24.27 10.64
C ILE A 4 -2.23 -23.21 9.85
N PHE A 5 -2.06 -23.41 8.54
CA PHE A 5 -1.44 -22.42 7.65
C PHE A 5 -2.20 -21.09 7.67
N LEU A 6 -3.53 -21.11 7.59
CA LEU A 6 -4.35 -19.90 7.63
C LEU A 6 -4.21 -19.15 8.97
N ILE A 7 -4.19 -19.89 10.09
CA ILE A 7 -3.98 -19.32 11.43
C ILE A 7 -2.61 -18.66 11.54
N ILE A 8 -1.55 -19.31 11.06
CA ILE A 8 -0.20 -18.75 11.05
C ILE A 8 -0.14 -17.49 10.19
N LEU A 9 -0.76 -17.51 9.01
CA LEU A 9 -0.81 -16.36 8.10
C LEU A 9 -1.57 -15.16 8.72
N LEU A 10 -2.69 -15.42 9.40
CA LEU A 10 -3.45 -14.41 10.15
C LEU A 10 -2.65 -13.81 11.31
N LEU A 11 -1.89 -14.64 12.03
CA LEU A 11 -0.99 -14.19 13.10
C LEU A 11 0.11 -13.28 12.55
N LEU A 12 0.78 -13.69 11.47
CA LEU A 12 1.82 -12.89 10.82
C LEU A 12 1.28 -11.54 10.33
N LEU A 13 0.09 -11.54 9.72
CA LEU A 13 -0.58 -10.30 9.32
C LEU A 13 -0.92 -9.42 10.52
N SER A 14 -1.47 -9.99 11.60
CA SER A 14 -1.81 -9.23 12.81
C SER A 14 -0.58 -8.58 13.43
N VAL A 15 0.53 -9.30 13.52
CA VAL A 15 1.80 -8.76 14.02
C VAL A 15 2.33 -7.66 13.11
N ASN A 16 2.29 -7.85 11.79
CA ASN A 16 2.74 -6.85 10.82
C ASN A 16 1.89 -5.57 10.88
N PHE A 17 0.56 -5.70 10.85
CA PHE A 17 -0.36 -4.57 10.98
C PHE A 17 -0.23 -3.87 12.34
N GLY A 18 -0.06 -4.63 13.43
CA GLY A 18 0.19 -4.08 14.76
C GLY A 18 1.48 -3.26 14.81
N TYR A 19 2.57 -3.78 14.24
CA TYR A 19 3.84 -3.06 14.13
C TYR A 19 3.69 -1.77 13.32
N LYS A 20 3.04 -1.82 12.15
CA LYS A 20 2.77 -0.63 11.33
C LYS A 20 1.91 0.39 12.06
N ALA A 21 0.89 -0.05 12.80
CA ALA A 21 0.04 0.84 13.59
C ALA A 21 0.84 1.56 14.69
N ILE A 22 1.71 0.84 15.40
CA ILE A 22 2.59 1.45 16.42
C ILE A 22 3.54 2.45 15.77
N ARG A 23 4.19 2.10 14.65
CA ARG A 23 5.04 3.04 13.89
C ARG A 23 4.25 4.27 13.43
N TYR A 24 3.03 4.09 12.91
CA TYR A 24 2.16 5.19 12.50
C TYR A 24 1.83 6.16 13.64
N LEU A 25 1.58 5.62 14.83
CA LEU A 25 1.31 6.42 16.03
C LEU A 25 2.56 7.13 16.55
N SER A 26 3.75 6.60 16.26
CA SER A 26 5.02 7.22 16.66
C SER A 26 5.46 8.40 15.79
N PHE A 27 4.84 8.62 14.63
CA PHE A 27 5.15 9.76 13.77
C PHE A 27 4.47 11.04 14.25
N GLY A 28 5.22 12.15 14.20
CA GLY A 28 4.64 13.48 14.20
C GLY A 28 3.79 13.68 12.95
N LYS A 29 2.70 14.44 13.05
CA LYS A 29 1.75 14.64 11.95
C LYS A 29 1.56 16.12 11.70
N THR A 30 1.72 16.53 10.45
CA THR A 30 1.45 17.90 10.02
C THR A 30 0.60 17.89 8.75
N THR A 31 -0.13 18.97 8.50
CA THR A 31 -0.87 19.14 7.25
C THR A 31 0.02 19.88 6.27
N GLY A 32 0.24 19.29 5.10
CA GLY A 32 0.90 19.90 3.96
C GLY A 32 -0.09 20.21 2.84
N LYS A 33 0.40 20.95 1.85
CA LYS A 33 -0.31 21.28 0.62
C LYS A 33 0.54 20.91 -0.59
N VAL A 34 -0.06 20.25 -1.58
CA VAL A 34 0.60 20.04 -2.87
C VAL A 34 0.65 21.37 -3.60
N VAL A 35 1.85 21.88 -3.85
CA VAL A 35 2.05 23.21 -4.46
C VAL A 35 2.43 23.13 -5.93
N ALA A 36 3.10 22.05 -6.33
CA ALA A 36 3.58 21.84 -7.67
C ALA A 36 3.87 20.34 -7.88
N PHE A 37 4.40 20.01 -9.06
CA PHE A 37 4.85 18.67 -9.36
C PHE A 37 6.17 18.72 -10.12
N GLU A 38 6.99 17.74 -9.85
CA GLU A 38 8.26 17.51 -10.51
C GLU A 38 8.14 16.29 -11.43
N PHE A 39 8.90 16.28 -12.52
CA PHE A 39 8.90 15.19 -13.47
C PHE A 39 10.24 14.48 -13.40
N PHE A 40 10.19 13.18 -13.13
CA PHE A 40 11.34 12.31 -13.10
C PHE A 40 11.28 11.37 -14.30
N THR A 41 12.41 11.18 -14.98
CA THR A 41 12.52 10.22 -16.07
C THR A 41 13.48 9.12 -15.66
N SER A 42 12.98 7.90 -15.56
CA SER A 42 13.79 6.73 -15.25
C SER A 42 14.01 5.88 -16.50
N LYS A 43 15.23 5.36 -16.64
CA LYS A 43 15.59 4.40 -17.68
C LYS A 43 15.19 3.01 -17.20
N VAL A 44 14.27 2.38 -17.90
CA VAL A 44 13.84 1.00 -17.65
C VAL A 44 14.51 0.10 -18.70
N VAL A 45 15.30 -0.86 -18.22
CA VAL A 45 15.96 -1.85 -19.09
C VAL A 45 15.24 -3.17 -18.89
N THR A 46 14.54 -3.63 -19.92
CA THR A 46 13.92 -4.96 -19.94
C THR A 46 14.74 -5.89 -20.81
N ARG A 47 15.08 -7.06 -20.26
CA ARG A 47 15.76 -8.10 -21.02
C ARG A 47 14.72 -8.95 -21.73
N SER A 48 14.78 -8.94 -23.06
CA SER A 48 13.95 -9.84 -23.87
C SER A 48 14.39 -11.29 -23.67
N ARG A 49 13.47 -12.24 -23.88
CA ARG A 49 13.77 -13.68 -23.83
C ARG A 49 14.83 -14.11 -24.85
N SER A 50 15.03 -13.34 -25.92
CA SER A 50 16.05 -13.57 -26.94
C SER A 50 17.42 -12.93 -26.61
N GLY A 51 17.59 -12.36 -25.42
CA GLY A 51 18.87 -11.78 -24.96
C GLY A 51 19.13 -10.33 -25.39
N GLY A 52 18.25 -9.73 -26.19
CA GLY A 52 18.30 -8.30 -26.51
C GLY A 52 17.83 -7.44 -25.35
N GLU A 53 18.49 -6.30 -25.12
CA GLU A 53 18.07 -5.28 -24.15
C GLU A 53 17.12 -4.30 -24.83
N ASN A 54 15.89 -4.20 -24.32
CA ASN A 54 14.97 -3.14 -24.67
C ASN A 54 15.09 -2.05 -23.62
N VAL A 55 15.47 -0.85 -24.06
CA VAL A 55 15.53 0.34 -23.22
C VAL A 55 14.28 1.16 -23.47
N SER A 56 13.46 1.35 -22.42
CA SER A 56 12.37 2.33 -22.41
C SER A 56 12.67 3.42 -21.39
N TYR A 57 12.05 4.58 -21.57
CA TYR A 57 12.07 5.67 -20.62
C TYR A 57 10.67 5.85 -20.07
N GLU A 58 10.54 5.79 -18.75
CA GLU A 58 9.29 6.10 -18.06
C GLU A 58 9.42 7.45 -17.38
N THR A 59 8.57 8.39 -17.78
CA THR A 59 8.42 9.67 -17.08
C THR A 59 7.28 9.54 -16.09
N TYR A 60 7.56 9.85 -14.83
CA TYR A 60 6.60 9.88 -13.75
C TYR A 60 6.61 11.25 -13.06
N ARG A 61 5.48 11.58 -12.44
CA ARG A 61 5.22 12.89 -11.84
C ARG A 61 5.20 12.70 -10.33
N THR A 62 5.96 13.49 -9.58
CA THR A 62 5.94 13.45 -8.11
C THR A 62 5.41 14.78 -7.57
N PRO A 63 4.59 14.78 -6.51
CA PRO A 63 4.06 15.99 -5.91
C PRO A 63 5.14 16.69 -5.08
N ILE A 64 5.23 18.00 -5.25
CA ILE A 64 5.97 18.87 -4.33
C ILE A 64 5.01 19.33 -3.25
N VAL A 65 5.30 18.95 -2.01
CA VAL A 65 4.46 19.19 -0.85
C VAL A 65 5.11 20.25 0.03
N GLU A 66 4.36 21.30 0.33
CA GLU A 66 4.77 22.35 1.25
C GLU A 66 4.10 22.14 2.60
N ALA A 67 4.87 22.05 3.68
CA ALA A 67 4.37 21.85 5.03
C ALA A 67 5.14 22.70 6.05
N GLN A 68 4.47 23.08 7.14
CA GLN A 68 5.15 23.70 8.27
C GLN A 68 5.72 22.62 9.21
N ILE A 69 7.03 22.70 9.44
CA ILE A 69 7.77 21.83 10.35
C ILE A 69 8.57 22.72 11.29
N LYS A 70 8.37 22.56 12.61
CA LYS A 70 9.10 23.32 13.64
C LYS A 70 9.09 24.84 13.38
N GLY A 71 7.95 25.39 12.93
CA GLY A 71 7.77 26.81 12.65
C GLY A 71 8.35 27.33 11.33
N THR A 72 8.95 26.47 10.49
CA THR A 72 9.44 26.84 9.15
C THR A 72 8.64 26.12 8.06
N THR A 73 8.29 26.87 7.03
CA THR A 73 7.72 26.32 5.80
C THR A 73 8.83 25.63 5.01
N LYS A 74 8.64 24.35 4.70
CA LYS A 74 9.58 23.57 3.91
C LYS A 74 8.85 22.85 2.78
N ARG A 75 9.56 22.67 1.66
CA ARG A 75 9.08 21.96 0.47
C ARG A 75 9.77 20.62 0.36
N PHE A 76 9.00 19.61 0.00
CA PHE A 76 9.44 18.23 -0.04
C PHE A 76 8.97 17.57 -1.32
N THR A 77 9.86 16.76 -1.89
CA THR A 77 9.61 15.91 -3.05
C THR A 77 10.41 14.65 -2.79
N ARG A 78 9.85 13.51 -3.18
CA ARG A 78 10.56 12.23 -3.16
C ARG A 78 10.21 11.44 -4.40
N GLU A 79 11.18 10.71 -4.94
CA GLU A 79 10.99 9.87 -6.13
C GLU A 79 9.94 8.76 -5.90
N ASP A 80 9.83 8.24 -4.67
CA ASP A 80 8.83 7.22 -4.30
C ASP A 80 7.40 7.78 -4.17
N TRP A 81 7.21 9.09 -4.31
CA TRP A 81 5.88 9.71 -4.32
C TRP A 81 5.32 9.79 -5.75
N ASP A 82 5.35 8.68 -6.47
CA ASP A 82 4.80 8.63 -7.82
C ASP A 82 3.28 8.90 -7.79
N ASN A 83 2.89 10.00 -8.45
CA ASN A 83 1.51 10.46 -8.47
C ASN A 83 0.58 9.52 -9.22
N ARG A 84 1.10 8.56 -10.01
CA ARG A 84 0.29 7.48 -10.61
C ARG A 84 -0.48 6.69 -9.54
N TYR A 85 0.08 6.55 -8.34
CA TYR A 85 -0.56 5.82 -7.23
C TYR A 85 -1.23 6.73 -6.21
N LEU A 86 -0.75 7.97 -6.05
CA LEU A 86 -1.27 8.90 -5.07
C LEU A 86 -2.54 9.61 -5.55
N GLY A 87 -2.69 9.85 -6.86
CA GLY A 87 -3.87 10.49 -7.44
C GLY A 87 -4.10 11.92 -6.92
N LEU A 88 -3.04 12.66 -6.62
CA LEU A 88 -3.12 14.01 -6.07
C LEU A 88 -3.14 15.06 -7.17
N ASP A 89 -3.81 16.17 -6.87
CA ASP A 89 -3.85 17.39 -7.68
C ASP A 89 -3.18 18.57 -6.98
N SER A 90 -2.93 19.64 -7.75
CA SER A 90 -2.39 20.88 -7.21
C SER A 90 -3.39 21.49 -6.24
N ASN A 91 -2.90 21.97 -5.10
CA ASN A 91 -3.64 22.49 -3.96
C ASN A 91 -4.30 21.45 -3.04
N ASP A 92 -4.14 20.16 -3.30
CA ASP A 92 -4.62 19.14 -2.38
C ASP A 92 -3.96 19.25 -1.02
N LYS A 93 -4.76 19.06 0.03
CA LYS A 93 -4.26 18.97 1.41
C LYS A 93 -3.88 17.53 1.68
N VAL A 94 -2.65 17.33 2.12
CA VAL A 94 -2.11 16.02 2.43
C VAL A 94 -1.62 15.99 3.87
N THR A 95 -1.75 14.83 4.52
CA THR A 95 -1.11 14.64 5.83
C THR A 95 0.31 14.15 5.62
N VAL A 96 1.27 14.85 6.20
CA VAL A 96 2.69 14.48 6.19
C VAL A 96 3.04 13.88 7.55
N LEU A 97 3.59 12.67 7.52
CA LEU A 97 4.15 12.00 8.68
C LEU A 97 5.63 12.34 8.77
N ILE A 98 6.09 12.64 9.99
CA ILE A 98 7.45 13.06 10.30
C ILE A 98 8.05 12.03 11.25
N ASP A 99 9.12 11.36 10.82
CA ASP A 99 9.95 10.55 11.73
C ASP A 99 10.86 11.48 12.51
N GLU A 100 10.54 11.73 13.77
CA GLU A 100 11.34 12.63 14.61
C GLU A 100 12.75 12.10 14.89
N LYS A 101 13.01 10.81 14.65
CA LYS A 101 14.35 10.21 14.84
C LYS A 101 15.26 10.39 13.64
N THR A 102 14.71 10.36 12.43
CA THR A 102 15.47 10.44 11.17
C THR A 102 15.23 11.75 10.41
N ASP A 103 14.30 12.59 10.88
CA ASP A 103 13.74 13.75 10.18
C ASP A 103 13.20 13.39 8.76
N GLU A 104 12.93 12.11 8.50
CA GLU A 104 12.35 11.64 7.25
C GLU A 104 10.85 11.93 7.17
N LEU A 105 10.39 12.14 5.93
CA LEU A 105 9.02 12.54 5.64
C LEU A 105 8.33 11.51 4.76
N TYR A 106 7.07 11.26 5.12
CA TYR A 106 6.22 10.31 4.43
C TYR A 106 4.87 10.96 4.15
N LEU A 107 4.34 10.77 2.94
CA LEU A 107 2.95 11.10 2.67
C LEU A 107 2.05 10.04 3.28
N ASN A 108 1.08 10.49 4.08
CA ASN A 108 0.03 9.64 4.59
C ASN A 108 -1.03 9.42 3.49
N SER A 109 -0.66 8.70 2.43
CA SER A 109 -1.71 7.96 1.74
C SER A 109 -1.99 6.73 2.60
N LEU A 110 -3.20 6.67 3.15
CA LEU A 110 -3.72 5.51 3.89
C LEU A 110 -3.52 4.20 3.10
N PHE A 111 -3.37 4.27 1.78
CA PHE A 111 -3.13 3.11 0.95
C PHE A 111 -1.66 2.66 0.97
N LEU A 112 -0.69 3.54 0.69
CA LEU A 112 0.72 3.14 0.57
C LEU A 112 1.38 2.85 1.92
N PHE A 113 0.96 3.54 2.99
CA PHE A 113 1.50 3.25 4.31
C PHE A 113 1.04 1.89 4.84
N TRP A 114 -0.25 1.58 4.68
CA TRP A 114 -0.85 0.38 5.27
C TRP A 114 -0.66 -0.86 4.40
N PHE A 115 -0.67 -0.72 3.08
CA PHE A 115 -0.61 -1.84 2.15
C PHE A 115 0.63 -1.78 1.27
N THR A 116 1.60 -2.64 1.57
CA THR A 116 2.70 -2.95 0.64
C THR A 116 2.27 -4.05 -0.33
N GLU A 117 2.99 -4.22 -1.44
CA GLU A 117 2.78 -5.34 -2.38
C GLU A 117 2.75 -6.71 -1.68
N ARG A 118 3.56 -6.87 -0.62
CA ARG A 118 3.60 -8.10 0.19
C ARG A 118 2.32 -8.31 0.98
N ASP A 119 1.72 -7.23 1.50
CA ASP A 119 0.46 -7.31 2.26
C ASP A 119 -0.72 -7.67 1.36
N LEU A 120 -0.72 -7.17 0.12
CA LEU A 120 -1.70 -7.55 -0.90
C LEU A 120 -1.58 -9.04 -1.25
N LEU A 121 -0.35 -9.56 -1.38
CA LEU A 121 -0.11 -10.98 -1.60
C LEU A 121 -0.64 -11.84 -0.43
N TYR A 122 -0.38 -11.43 0.81
CA TYR A 122 -0.92 -12.14 1.98
C TYR A 122 -2.45 -12.09 2.04
N GLY A 123 -3.06 -10.95 1.71
CA GLY A 123 -4.51 -10.82 1.59
C GLY A 123 -5.10 -11.75 0.52
N LEU A 124 -4.46 -11.85 -0.65
CA LEU A 124 -4.85 -12.76 -1.72
C LEU A 124 -4.76 -14.23 -1.28
N LEU A 125 -3.67 -14.60 -0.59
CA LEU A 125 -3.51 -15.95 -0.04
C LEU A 125 -4.61 -16.27 0.98
N ILE A 126 -4.96 -15.34 1.87
CA ILE A 126 -6.10 -15.54 2.79
C ILE A 126 -7.40 -15.74 2.02
N LEU A 127 -7.67 -14.95 0.97
CA LEU A 127 -8.88 -15.10 0.16
C LEU A 127 -8.96 -16.48 -0.49
N ILE A 128 -7.88 -16.94 -1.13
CA ILE A 128 -7.83 -18.25 -1.81
C ILE A 128 -7.99 -19.40 -0.80
N PHE A 129 -7.24 -19.39 0.30
CA PHE A 129 -7.29 -20.48 1.27
C PHE A 129 -8.54 -20.42 2.18
N GLY A 130 -9.06 -19.22 2.44
CA GLY A 130 -10.27 -18.98 3.23
C GLY A 130 -11.53 -19.42 2.48
N THR A 131 -11.66 -19.08 1.20
CA THR A 131 -12.79 -19.52 0.35
C THR A 131 -12.81 -21.05 0.18
N MET A 132 -11.64 -21.68 -0.02
CA MET A 132 -11.54 -23.15 -0.06
C MET A 132 -11.99 -23.81 1.26
N LEU A 133 -11.77 -23.16 2.40
CA LEU A 133 -12.21 -23.66 3.71
C LEU A 133 -13.72 -23.47 3.94
N LEU A 134 -14.29 -22.33 3.52
CA LEU A 134 -15.73 -22.05 3.60
C LEU A 134 -16.54 -22.99 2.69
N GLY A 135 -16.06 -23.29 1.48
CA GLY A 135 -16.69 -24.27 0.59
C GLY A 135 -16.67 -25.71 1.12
N LEU A 136 -15.74 -26.04 2.04
CA LEU A 136 -15.67 -27.33 2.71
C LEU A 136 -16.46 -27.38 4.04
N VAL A 137 -16.79 -26.23 4.63
CA VAL A 137 -17.47 -26.13 5.94
C VAL A 137 -18.95 -25.81 5.80
N LEU A 138 -19.40 -25.23 4.67
CA LEU A 138 -20.81 -25.16 4.35
C LEU A 138 -21.29 -26.57 3.99
N PRO A 139 -22.15 -27.21 4.81
CA PRO A 139 -22.75 -28.45 4.39
C PRO A 139 -23.53 -28.17 3.09
N GLU A 140 -23.40 -29.04 2.10
CA GLU A 140 -24.34 -29.08 0.98
C GLU A 140 -25.75 -29.05 1.58
N ARG A 141 -26.43 -27.91 1.51
CA ARG A 141 -27.85 -27.86 1.79
C ARG A 141 -28.52 -28.64 0.67
N LYS A 142 -28.63 -29.97 0.84
CA LYS A 142 -29.49 -30.77 -0.03
C LYS A 142 -30.89 -30.14 0.06
N PRO A 143 -31.49 -29.73 -1.06
CA PRO A 143 -32.83 -29.16 -1.03
C PRO A 143 -33.76 -30.22 -0.42
N LYS A 144 -34.42 -29.86 0.68
CA LYS A 144 -35.42 -30.71 1.31
C LYS A 144 -36.65 -30.68 0.41
N ILE A 145 -36.70 -31.58 -0.57
CA ILE A 145 -37.86 -31.72 -1.46
C ILE A 145 -39.02 -32.18 -0.57
N ARG A 146 -39.95 -31.26 -0.30
CA ARG A 146 -41.18 -31.54 0.44
C ARG A 146 -42.13 -32.22 -0.54
N THR A 147 -42.17 -33.55 -0.53
CA THR A 147 -43.22 -34.29 -1.21
C THR A 147 -44.50 -34.13 -0.40
N TRP A 148 -45.48 -33.46 -0.98
CA TRP A 148 -46.85 -33.46 -0.47
C TRP A 148 -47.46 -34.82 -0.83
N LYS A 149 -47.89 -35.56 0.18
CA LYS A 149 -48.80 -36.70 0.03
C LYS A 149 -50.22 -36.24 0.29
#